data_AF-A0A7S7NT95-F1
#
_entry.id   AF-A0A7S7NT95-F1
#
_cell.length_a   1.000
_cell.length_b   1.000
_cell.length_c   1.000
_cell.angle_alpha   90.00
_cell.angle_beta   90.00
_cell.angle_gamma   90.00
#
_symmetry.space_group_name_H-M   'P 1'
#
loop_
_entity.id
_entity.type
_entity.pdbx_description
1 polymer ?
#
loop_
_entity_poly.entity_id
_entity_poly.type
_entity_poly.pdbx_seq_one_letter_code
_entity_poly.pdbx_strand_id
1 'polypeptide(L)'
;MEEAKLPAGQVWDLPPVILHPFSDPGGPDKLVESSRAHLMLQGMLPTGELSSDEILQRLLSGRLCELRMLYYVGKDLERWLEQCAELVARDSVLKEAGITAAAFTQLLIDSPPGDVREKLTKWGVADYKAIFSRALGLNAIFNKAPDQEWLAPHFIQYYYRYADQLFQCRQGMEPFKTLSPWNFRFELFASGEYSRMLEREWEEI
;
A
#
# COMPACT_ATOMS: atom_id res chain seq x y z
N MET A 1 21.39 6.89 2.37
CA MET A 1 21.21 5.72 3.26
C MET A 1 22.27 4.70 2.87
N GLU A 2 22.86 4.01 3.84
CA GLU A 2 23.87 2.96 3.57
C GLU A 2 23.15 1.68 3.08
N GLU A 3 23.75 0.94 2.16
CA GLU A 3 23.24 -0.36 1.70
C GLU A 3 23.67 -1.48 2.67
N ALA A 4 22.78 -2.44 2.92
CA ALA A 4 23.10 -3.60 3.76
C ALA A 4 24.20 -4.44 3.12
N LYS A 5 25.25 -4.76 3.90
CA LYS A 5 26.34 -5.64 3.44
C LYS A 5 25.90 -7.09 3.56
N LEU A 6 25.47 -7.66 2.44
CA LEU A 6 25.07 -9.06 2.33
C LEU A 6 26.11 -9.85 1.51
N PRO A 7 26.29 -11.16 1.77
CA PRO A 7 27.16 -12.01 0.97
C PRO A 7 26.79 -11.98 -0.53
N ALA A 8 27.81 -11.91 -1.38
CA ALA A 8 27.62 -11.89 -2.82
C ALA A 8 26.98 -13.20 -3.32
N GLY A 9 25.96 -13.09 -4.18
CA GLY A 9 25.27 -14.23 -4.77
C GLY A 9 24.24 -14.93 -3.87
N GLN A 10 24.11 -14.51 -2.60
CA GLN A 10 23.07 -15.03 -1.72
C GLN A 10 21.73 -14.34 -1.98
N VAL A 11 20.67 -15.13 -2.04
CA VAL A 11 19.30 -14.69 -2.30
C VAL A 11 18.38 -15.28 -1.24
N TRP A 12 17.49 -14.47 -0.70
CA TRP A 12 16.45 -14.88 0.24
C TRP A 12 15.08 -14.79 -0.41
N ASP A 13 14.30 -15.85 -0.25
CA ASP A 13 12.89 -15.85 -0.62
C ASP A 13 12.08 -15.26 0.55
N LEU A 14 11.48 -14.10 0.30
CA LEU A 14 10.57 -13.45 1.22
C LEU A 14 9.14 -14.01 1.02
N PRO A 15 8.28 -13.92 2.04
CA PRO A 15 6.86 -14.23 1.90
C PRO A 15 6.21 -13.46 0.75
N PRO A 16 5.15 -13.99 0.12
CA PRO A 16 4.42 -13.25 -0.89
C PRO A 16 3.65 -12.07 -0.27
N VAL A 17 3.53 -10.96 -1.00
CA VAL A 17 2.64 -9.86 -0.66
C VAL A 17 1.25 -10.18 -1.20
N ILE A 18 0.21 -10.16 -0.36
CA ILE A 18 -1.17 -10.48 -0.76
C ILE A 18 -2.07 -9.29 -0.44
N LEU A 19 -2.67 -8.66 -1.46
CA LEU A 19 -3.44 -7.43 -1.31
C LEU A 19 -4.96 -7.64 -1.35
N HIS A 20 -5.66 -7.00 -0.42
CA HIS A 20 -7.12 -6.97 -0.26
C HIS A 20 -7.61 -5.50 -0.25
N PRO A 21 -7.56 -4.78 -1.39
CA PRO A 21 -7.81 -3.34 -1.41
C PRO A 21 -9.25 -2.97 -1.03
N PHE A 22 -10.22 -3.85 -1.26
CA PHE A 22 -11.62 -3.56 -0.98
C PHE A 22 -12.22 -4.60 -0.04
N SER A 23 -12.99 -4.12 0.94
CA SER A 23 -13.89 -4.93 1.76
C SER A 23 -15.36 -4.80 1.34
N ASP A 24 -15.68 -3.86 0.43
CA ASP A 24 -17.02 -3.57 -0.09
C ASP A 24 -17.03 -3.65 -1.63
N PRO A 25 -17.93 -4.45 -2.26
CA PRO A 25 -18.07 -4.54 -3.71
C PRO A 25 -18.33 -3.21 -4.42
N GLY A 26 -18.96 -2.23 -3.75
CA GLY A 26 -19.28 -0.92 -4.33
C GLY A 26 -18.13 0.09 -4.31
N GLY A 27 -16.94 -0.30 -3.85
CA GLY A 27 -15.78 0.59 -3.72
C GLY A 27 -15.32 1.24 -5.05
N PRO A 28 -15.11 0.46 -6.13
CA PRO A 28 -14.64 1.00 -7.41
C PRO A 28 -15.53 2.10 -8.00
N ASP A 29 -16.85 1.94 -7.94
CA ASP A 29 -17.80 2.92 -8.49
C ASP A 29 -17.74 4.25 -7.74
N LYS A 30 -17.55 4.21 -6.41
CA LYS A 30 -17.40 5.41 -5.56
C LYS A 30 -16.13 6.20 -5.92
N LEU A 31 -15.05 5.53 -6.34
CA LEU A 31 -13.81 6.19 -6.78
C LEU A 31 -13.99 6.91 -8.12
N VAL A 32 -14.70 6.30 -9.05
CA VAL A 32 -15.03 6.91 -10.36
C VAL A 32 -15.90 8.14 -10.16
N GLU A 33 -16.95 8.04 -9.35
CA GLU A 33 -17.85 9.17 -9.08
C GLU A 33 -17.15 10.32 -8.34
N SER A 34 -16.25 10.03 -7.40
CA SER A 34 -15.46 11.06 -6.73
C SER A 34 -14.47 11.76 -7.67
N SER A 35 -13.87 11.04 -8.61
CA SER A 35 -13.02 11.63 -9.64
C SER A 35 -13.80 12.60 -10.53
N ARG A 36 -15.03 12.22 -10.93
CA ARG A 36 -15.95 13.11 -11.67
C ARG A 36 -16.33 14.35 -10.85
N ALA A 37 -16.69 14.16 -9.58
CA ALA A 37 -17.03 15.25 -8.67
C ALA A 37 -15.87 16.24 -8.48
N HIS A 38 -14.63 15.74 -8.39
CA HIS A 38 -13.45 16.59 -8.31
C HIS A 38 -13.29 17.49 -9.55
N LEU A 39 -13.45 16.92 -10.75
CA LEU A 39 -13.38 17.66 -12.01
C LEU A 39 -14.49 18.70 -12.14
N MET A 40 -15.70 18.39 -11.66
CA MET A 40 -16.81 19.35 -11.60
C MET A 40 -16.49 20.54 -10.68
N LEU A 41 -15.94 20.30 -9.49
CA LEU A 41 -15.54 21.38 -8.56
C LEU A 41 -14.39 22.25 -9.11
N GLN A 42 -13.55 21.69 -9.98
CA GLN A 42 -12.51 22.45 -10.68
C GLN A 42 -12.99 23.18 -11.93
N GLY A 43 -14.28 23.07 -12.28
CA GLY A 43 -14.85 23.66 -13.49
C GLY A 43 -14.42 22.97 -14.79
N MET A 44 -13.83 21.77 -14.70
CA MET A 44 -13.39 20.98 -15.86
C MET A 44 -14.51 20.12 -16.46
N LEU A 45 -15.58 19.86 -15.69
CA LEU A 45 -16.80 19.19 -16.14
C LEU A 45 -18.04 20.01 -15.78
N PRO A 46 -19.12 19.94 -16.58
CA PRO A 46 -20.38 20.59 -16.25
C PRO A 46 -21.00 19.98 -15.00
N THR A 47 -21.52 20.81 -14.11
CA THR A 47 -22.18 20.40 -12.85
C THR A 47 -23.61 19.93 -13.05
N GLY A 48 -24.25 20.32 -14.16
CA GLY A 48 -25.66 20.03 -14.43
C GLY A 48 -26.57 20.69 -13.39
N GLU A 49 -27.52 19.93 -12.85
CA GLU A 49 -28.46 20.37 -11.80
C GLU A 49 -27.93 20.18 -10.38
N LEU A 50 -26.72 19.63 -10.22
CA LEU A 50 -26.15 19.35 -8.91
C LEU A 50 -25.71 20.64 -8.22
N SER A 51 -26.09 20.78 -6.96
CA SER A 51 -25.57 21.81 -6.07
C SER A 51 -24.12 21.54 -5.70
N SER A 52 -23.39 22.61 -5.32
CA SER A 52 -22.00 22.49 -4.85
C SER A 52 -21.86 21.54 -3.66
N ASP A 53 -22.86 21.51 -2.77
CA ASP A 53 -22.86 20.64 -1.59
C ASP A 53 -23.01 19.17 -1.97
N GLU A 54 -23.87 18.84 -2.95
CA GLU A 54 -24.01 17.47 -3.46
C GLU A 54 -22.73 16.98 -4.13
N ILE A 55 -22.07 17.84 -4.91
CA ILE A 55 -20.80 17.49 -5.55
C ILE A 55 -19.71 17.29 -4.49
N LEU A 56 -19.67 18.14 -3.45
CA LEU A 56 -18.75 17.97 -2.33
C LEU A 56 -19.02 16.65 -1.57
N GLN A 57 -20.27 16.28 -1.31
CA GLN A 57 -20.59 15.00 -0.67
C GLN A 57 -20.12 13.81 -1.50
N ARG A 58 -20.29 13.84 -2.82
CA ARG A 58 -19.78 12.79 -3.72
C ARG A 58 -18.25 12.68 -3.67
N LEU A 59 -17.56 13.82 -3.68
CA LEU A 59 -16.11 13.87 -3.53
C LEU A 59 -15.68 13.24 -2.20
N LEU A 60 -16.27 13.67 -1.08
CA LEU A 60 -15.93 13.18 0.26
C LEU A 60 -16.21 11.68 0.41
N SER A 61 -17.33 11.20 -0.12
CA SER A 61 -17.68 9.78 -0.08
C SER A 61 -16.65 8.89 -0.79
N GLY A 62 -16.23 9.26 -2.01
CA GLY A 62 -15.20 8.47 -2.70
C GLY A 62 -13.81 8.66 -2.10
N ARG A 63 -13.48 9.83 -1.55
CA ARG A 63 -12.21 10.02 -0.81
C ARG A 63 -12.14 9.19 0.46
N LEU A 64 -13.25 9.08 1.18
CA LEU A 64 -13.35 8.16 2.31
C LEU A 64 -13.20 6.70 1.85
N CYS A 65 -13.81 6.34 0.72
CA CYS A 65 -13.65 5.01 0.14
C CYS A 65 -12.17 4.71 -0.21
N GLU A 66 -11.47 5.66 -0.82
CA GLU A 66 -10.05 5.57 -1.15
C GLU A 66 -9.17 5.46 0.10
N LEU A 67 -9.48 6.25 1.14
CA LEU A 67 -8.78 6.19 2.42
C LEU A 67 -8.94 4.81 3.08
N ARG A 68 -10.17 4.26 3.09
CA ARG A 68 -10.42 2.91 3.63
C ARG A 68 -9.74 1.83 2.80
N MET A 69 -9.72 1.97 1.47
CA MET A 69 -8.97 1.07 0.58
C MET A 69 -7.48 1.05 0.94
N LEU A 70 -6.87 2.24 1.10
CA LEU A 70 -5.46 2.37 1.50
C LEU A 70 -5.21 1.82 2.91
N TYR A 71 -6.17 1.94 3.82
CA TYR A 71 -6.07 1.32 5.14
C TYR A 71 -5.94 -0.22 5.02
N TYR A 72 -6.78 -0.89 4.23
CA TYR A 72 -6.69 -2.35 4.09
C TYR A 72 -5.44 -2.79 3.33
N VAL A 73 -5.05 -2.07 2.27
CA VAL A 73 -3.75 -2.29 1.62
C VAL A 73 -2.63 -2.21 2.65
N GLY A 74 -2.63 -1.18 3.50
CA GLY A 74 -1.57 -1.01 4.49
C GLY A 74 -1.60 -2.09 5.57
N LYS A 75 -2.76 -2.65 5.93
CA LYS A 75 -2.84 -3.81 6.84
C LYS A 75 -2.15 -5.04 6.26
N ASP A 76 -2.30 -5.27 4.96
CA ASP A 76 -1.63 -6.37 4.28
C ASP A 76 -0.13 -6.14 4.15
N LEU A 77 0.29 -4.88 3.89
CA LEU A 77 1.70 -4.51 3.85
C LEU A 77 2.37 -4.64 5.22
N GLU A 78 1.74 -4.16 6.30
CA GLU A 78 2.28 -4.32 7.66
C GLU A 78 2.42 -5.81 8.02
N ARG A 79 1.44 -6.65 7.65
CA ARG A 79 1.55 -8.10 7.85
C ARG A 79 2.74 -8.70 7.11
N TRP A 80 2.96 -8.30 5.86
CA TRP A 80 4.11 -8.75 5.09
C TRP A 80 5.44 -8.30 5.71
N LEU A 81 5.51 -7.06 6.21
CA LEU A 81 6.69 -6.54 6.92
C LEU A 81 6.98 -7.30 8.21
N GLU A 82 5.94 -7.66 8.98
CA GLU A 82 6.06 -8.52 10.17
C GLU A 82 6.66 -9.88 9.80
N GLN A 83 6.16 -10.53 8.73
CA GLN A 83 6.69 -11.81 8.27
C GLN A 83 8.15 -11.70 7.79
N CYS A 84 8.53 -10.60 7.14
CA CYS A 84 9.92 -10.34 6.77
C CYS A 84 10.81 -10.14 8.00
N ALA A 85 10.32 -9.46 9.04
CA ALA A 85 11.04 -9.31 10.30
C ALA A 85 11.22 -10.65 11.03
N GLU A 86 10.22 -11.54 10.98
CA GLU A 86 10.37 -12.91 11.49
C GLU A 86 11.45 -13.70 10.76
N LEU A 87 11.57 -13.53 9.44
CA LEU A 87 12.63 -14.15 8.63
C LEU A 87 14.01 -13.65 9.08
N VAL A 88 14.18 -12.33 9.23
CA VAL A 88 15.44 -11.74 9.75
C VAL A 88 15.76 -12.26 11.15
N ALA A 89 14.77 -12.44 12.02
CA ALA A 89 15.00 -12.96 13.36
C ALA A 89 15.54 -14.41 13.37
N ARG A 90 15.23 -15.19 12.31
CA ARG A 90 15.64 -16.60 12.16
C ARG A 90 16.95 -16.77 11.37
N ASP A 91 17.31 -15.81 10.52
CA ASP A 91 18.52 -15.84 9.70
C ASP A 91 19.66 -15.01 10.33
N SER A 92 20.76 -15.65 10.72
CA SER A 92 21.88 -14.99 11.38
C SER A 92 22.57 -13.94 10.50
N VAL A 93 22.66 -14.17 9.19
CA VAL A 93 23.31 -13.24 8.25
C VAL A 93 22.50 -11.95 8.15
N LEU A 94 21.19 -12.06 7.98
CA LEU A 94 20.31 -10.88 7.92
C LEU A 94 20.26 -10.13 9.25
N LYS A 95 20.25 -10.86 10.37
CA LYS A 95 20.27 -10.28 11.72
C LYS A 95 21.55 -9.49 11.98
N GLU A 96 22.71 -10.07 11.68
CA GLU A 96 24.01 -9.41 11.81
C GLU A 96 24.17 -8.21 10.86
N ALA A 97 23.52 -8.27 9.69
CA ALA A 97 23.46 -7.14 8.76
C ALA A 97 22.61 -5.96 9.30
N GLY A 98 21.87 -6.12 10.38
CA GLY A 98 21.06 -5.06 11.00
C GLY A 98 19.88 -4.63 10.14
N ILE A 99 19.26 -5.58 9.43
CA ILE A 99 18.08 -5.33 8.59
C ILE A 99 16.84 -5.17 9.47
N THR A 100 16.00 -4.19 9.15
CA THR A 100 14.77 -3.87 9.89
C THR A 100 13.55 -3.85 8.96
N ALA A 101 12.34 -3.80 9.52
CA ALA A 101 11.10 -3.64 8.74
C ALA A 101 11.11 -2.36 7.86
N ALA A 102 11.78 -1.30 8.30
CA ALA A 102 11.96 -0.08 7.52
C ALA A 102 12.79 -0.32 6.24
N ALA A 103 13.77 -1.23 6.28
CA ALA A 103 14.55 -1.63 5.11
C ALA A 103 13.68 -2.35 4.06
N PHE A 104 12.80 -3.26 4.49
CA PHE A 104 11.84 -3.93 3.59
C PHE A 104 10.76 -2.98 3.07
N THR A 105 10.35 -1.99 3.88
CA THR A 105 9.45 -0.92 3.41
C THR A 105 10.09 -0.18 2.23
N GLN A 106 11.36 0.19 2.34
CA GLN A 106 12.09 0.85 1.26
C GLN A 106 12.29 -0.06 0.05
N LEU A 107 12.60 -1.35 0.25
CA LEU A 107 12.68 -2.33 -0.84
C LEU A 107 11.37 -2.38 -1.62
N LEU A 108 10.23 -2.57 -0.94
CA LEU A 108 8.92 -2.70 -1.56
C LEU A 108 8.52 -1.44 -2.36
N ILE A 109 8.77 -0.25 -1.80
CA ILE A 109 8.33 1.02 -2.38
C ILE A 109 9.30 1.48 -3.45
N ASP A 110 10.59 1.53 -3.17
CA ASP A 110 11.55 2.20 -4.03
C ASP A 110 12.25 1.28 -5.02
N SER A 111 12.51 0.05 -4.61
CA SER A 111 13.33 -0.90 -5.35
C SER A 111 12.74 -2.32 -5.35
N PRO A 112 11.47 -2.51 -5.74
CA PRO A 112 10.90 -3.85 -5.75
C PRO A 112 11.59 -4.71 -6.83
N PRO A 113 11.64 -6.05 -6.65
CA PRO A 113 12.08 -6.97 -7.70
C PRO A 113 11.37 -6.71 -9.03
N GLY A 114 12.04 -7.00 -10.15
CA GLY A 114 11.55 -6.71 -11.51
C GLY A 114 10.14 -7.23 -11.74
N ASP A 115 9.90 -8.49 -11.41
CA ASP A 115 8.62 -9.17 -11.62
C ASP A 115 7.46 -8.53 -10.84
N VAL A 116 7.72 -8.05 -9.62
CA VAL A 116 6.73 -7.34 -8.78
C VAL A 116 6.33 -6.01 -9.44
N ARG A 117 7.32 -5.26 -9.93
CA ARG A 117 7.11 -3.98 -10.63
C ARG A 117 6.33 -4.17 -11.92
N GLU A 118 6.68 -5.19 -12.70
CA GLU A 118 5.97 -5.55 -13.92
C GLU A 118 4.52 -5.95 -13.62
N LYS A 119 4.28 -6.72 -12.56
CA LYS A 119 2.94 -7.13 -12.16
C LYS A 119 2.07 -5.95 -11.74
N LEU A 120 2.60 -5.02 -10.93
CA LEU A 120 1.92 -3.76 -10.59
C LEU A 120 1.57 -2.94 -11.83
N THR A 121 2.48 -2.89 -12.80
CA THR A 121 2.25 -2.21 -14.09
C THR A 121 1.13 -2.88 -14.88
N LYS A 122 1.12 -4.23 -14.96
CA LYS A 122 0.07 -5.01 -15.63
C LYS A 122 -1.31 -4.82 -14.97
N TRP A 123 -1.35 -4.60 -13.66
CA TRP A 123 -2.58 -4.26 -12.94
C TRP A 123 -3.05 -2.81 -13.15
N GLY A 124 -2.30 -1.99 -13.88
CA GLY A 124 -2.60 -0.58 -14.10
C GLY A 124 -2.27 0.32 -12.90
N VAL A 125 -1.48 -0.17 -11.93
CA VAL A 125 -1.09 0.59 -10.74
C VAL A 125 0.15 1.43 -11.06
N ALA A 126 -0.06 2.57 -11.72
CA ALA A 126 1.03 3.42 -12.23
C ALA A 126 1.86 4.08 -11.12
N ASP A 127 1.22 4.52 -10.02
CA ASP A 127 1.90 5.16 -8.88
C ASP A 127 1.78 4.31 -7.61
N TYR A 128 2.28 3.07 -7.69
CA TYR A 128 2.30 2.15 -6.55
C TYR A 128 3.10 2.70 -5.37
N LYS A 129 4.11 3.55 -5.64
CA LYS A 129 4.92 4.18 -4.60
C LYS A 129 4.07 5.04 -3.68
N ALA A 130 3.29 5.97 -4.26
CA ALA A 130 2.41 6.81 -3.47
C ALA A 130 1.32 5.99 -2.75
N ILE A 131 0.77 4.96 -3.40
CA ILE A 131 -0.24 4.09 -2.79
C ILE A 131 0.32 3.38 -1.56
N PHE A 132 1.46 2.70 -1.69
CA PHE A 132 2.07 1.95 -0.59
C PHE A 132 2.57 2.85 0.53
N SER A 133 3.22 3.98 0.21
CA SER A 133 3.62 4.97 1.21
C SER A 133 2.41 5.47 2.01
N ARG A 134 1.34 5.91 1.35
CA ARG A 134 0.13 6.42 2.02
C ARG A 134 -0.56 5.34 2.84
N ALA A 135 -0.64 4.12 2.32
CA ALA A 135 -1.24 2.99 3.01
C ALA A 135 -0.53 2.68 4.33
N LEU A 136 0.81 2.65 4.32
CA LEU A 136 1.63 2.48 5.53
C LEU A 136 1.54 3.70 6.46
N GLY A 137 1.55 4.92 5.91
CA GLY A 137 1.39 6.15 6.69
C GLY A 137 0.06 6.19 7.45
N LEU A 138 -1.04 5.78 6.82
CA LEU A 138 -2.35 5.68 7.49
C LEU A 138 -2.36 4.59 8.55
N ASN A 139 -1.73 3.44 8.32
CA ASN A 139 -1.68 2.34 9.28
C ASN A 139 -0.80 2.62 10.51
N ALA A 140 0.12 3.60 10.42
CA ALA A 140 0.87 4.06 11.59
C ALA A 140 -0.01 4.74 12.65
N ILE A 141 -1.21 5.21 12.29
CA ILE A 141 -2.09 5.99 13.17
C ILE A 141 -3.44 5.30 13.41
N PHE A 142 -4.06 4.76 12.37
CA PHE A 142 -5.38 4.17 12.48
C PHE A 142 -5.32 2.73 12.97
N ASN A 143 -5.93 2.44 14.12
CA ASN A 143 -6.08 1.06 14.60
C ASN A 143 -7.16 0.27 13.82
N LYS A 144 -8.19 0.96 13.33
CA LYS A 144 -9.27 0.41 12.50
C LYS A 144 -9.55 1.33 11.30
N ALA A 145 -10.16 0.80 10.25
CA ALA A 145 -10.62 1.60 9.12
C ALA A 145 -11.51 2.74 9.63
N PRO A 146 -11.20 4.02 9.32
CA PRO A 146 -11.95 5.12 9.87
C PRO A 146 -13.31 5.26 9.18
N ASP A 147 -14.30 5.68 9.98
CA ASP A 147 -15.63 6.02 9.49
C ASP A 147 -15.77 7.54 9.37
N GLN A 148 -16.68 7.99 8.50
CA GLN A 148 -16.85 9.41 8.17
C GLN A 148 -17.07 10.30 9.40
N GLU A 149 -17.81 9.79 10.39
CA GLU A 149 -18.21 10.51 11.60
C GLU A 149 -17.01 10.94 12.46
N TRP A 150 -15.87 10.28 12.33
CA TRP A 150 -14.66 10.54 13.11
C TRP A 150 -13.68 11.47 12.41
N LEU A 151 -13.93 11.81 11.14
CA LEU A 151 -12.99 12.53 10.30
C LEU A 151 -13.52 13.91 9.93
N ALA A 152 -12.66 14.92 10.06
CA ALA A 152 -12.96 16.25 9.54
C ALA A 152 -13.09 16.18 8.01
N PRO A 153 -14.11 16.83 7.38
CA PRO A 153 -14.24 16.85 5.92
C PRO A 153 -12.99 17.33 5.19
N HIS A 154 -12.29 18.32 5.76
CA HIS A 154 -11.01 18.80 5.22
C HIS A 154 -9.92 17.72 5.21
N PHE A 155 -9.85 16.90 6.27
CA PHE A 155 -8.92 15.77 6.29
C PHE A 155 -9.28 14.76 5.21
N ILE A 156 -10.55 14.39 5.06
CA ILE A 156 -11.01 13.46 4.01
C ILE A 156 -10.63 13.99 2.62
N GLN A 157 -10.87 15.28 2.35
CA GLN A 157 -10.57 15.90 1.05
C GLN A 157 -9.07 15.86 0.71
N TYR A 158 -8.20 16.04 1.71
CA TYR A 158 -6.76 16.18 1.52
C TYR A 158 -5.94 15.06 2.15
N TYR A 159 -6.57 13.90 2.43
CA TYR A 159 -5.99 12.84 3.25
C TYR A 159 -4.61 12.39 2.75
N TYR A 160 -4.40 12.40 1.43
CA TYR A 160 -3.15 12.00 0.78
C TYR A 160 -1.96 12.84 1.25
N ARG A 161 -2.13 14.16 1.46
CA ARG A 161 -1.07 15.04 1.97
C ARG A 161 -0.68 14.67 3.39
N TYR A 162 -1.67 14.35 4.21
CA TYR A 162 -1.44 13.89 5.58
C TYR A 162 -0.77 12.52 5.58
N ALA A 163 -1.28 11.57 4.80
CA ALA A 163 -0.74 10.22 4.69
C ALA A 163 0.72 10.20 4.21
N ASP A 164 1.07 11.06 3.24
CA ASP A 164 2.44 11.25 2.78
C ASP A 164 3.36 11.68 3.94
N GLN A 165 2.92 12.64 4.77
CA GLN A 165 3.70 13.08 5.95
C GLN A 165 3.76 12.03 7.05
N LEU A 166 2.67 11.33 7.31
CA LEU A 166 2.63 10.23 8.28
C LEU A 166 3.61 9.13 7.90
N PHE A 167 3.72 8.80 6.61
CA PHE A 167 4.71 7.85 6.11
C PHE A 167 6.14 8.33 6.34
N GLN A 168 6.45 9.60 6.04
CA GLN A 168 7.78 10.15 6.31
C GLN A 168 8.14 10.08 7.79
N CYS A 169 7.20 10.40 8.68
CA CYS A 169 7.38 10.25 10.12
C CYS A 169 7.65 8.78 10.51
N ARG A 170 6.82 7.84 10.04
CA ARG A 170 6.97 6.39 10.28
C ARG A 170 8.35 5.89 9.82
N GLN A 171 8.73 6.19 8.58
CA GLN A 171 9.98 5.73 7.99
C GLN A 171 11.21 6.39 8.64
N GLY A 172 11.06 7.60 9.18
CA GLY A 172 12.10 8.36 9.86
C GLY A 172 12.25 8.08 11.35
N MET A 173 11.45 7.18 11.94
CA MET A 173 11.52 6.89 13.39
C MET A 173 12.88 6.27 13.79
N GLU A 174 13.48 5.47 12.91
CA GLU A 174 14.75 4.80 13.17
C GLU A 174 15.61 4.79 11.90
N PRO A 175 16.95 4.92 12.01
CA PRO A 175 17.84 4.69 10.88
C PRO A 175 17.72 3.26 10.36
N PHE A 176 17.75 3.09 9.04
CA PHE A 176 17.71 1.78 8.40
C PHE A 176 18.68 1.71 7.22
N LYS A 177 19.05 0.48 6.85
CA LYS A 177 19.86 0.20 5.67
C LYS A 177 18.96 -0.07 4.47
N THR A 178 19.43 0.29 3.28
CA THR A 178 18.74 -0.05 2.02
C THR A 178 19.06 -1.49 1.61
N LEU A 179 18.12 -2.12 0.91
CA LEU A 179 18.27 -3.49 0.42
C LEU A 179 18.41 -3.50 -1.09
N SER A 180 19.33 -4.33 -1.59
CA SER A 180 19.43 -4.60 -3.01
C SER A 180 18.30 -5.54 -3.45
N PRO A 181 17.57 -5.23 -4.54
CA PRO A 181 16.53 -6.10 -5.09
C PRO A 181 17.08 -7.45 -5.59
N TRP A 182 18.39 -7.56 -5.80
CA TRP A 182 19.01 -8.80 -6.26
C TRP A 182 19.17 -9.84 -5.16
N ASN A 183 19.14 -9.42 -3.89
CA ASN A 183 19.25 -10.32 -2.75
C ASN A 183 17.90 -10.85 -2.26
N PHE A 184 16.76 -10.32 -2.74
CA PHE A 184 15.45 -10.69 -2.21
C PHE A 184 14.47 -10.99 -3.34
N ARG A 185 13.74 -12.10 -3.21
CA ARG A 185 12.68 -12.50 -4.14
C ARG A 185 11.37 -12.59 -3.41
N PHE A 186 10.31 -12.10 -4.02
CA PHE A 186 8.94 -12.34 -3.57
C PHE A 186 7.98 -12.11 -4.72
N GLU A 187 6.79 -12.68 -4.56
CA GLU A 187 5.67 -12.47 -5.45
C GLU A 187 4.65 -11.52 -4.83
N LEU A 188 3.80 -10.99 -5.70
CA LEU A 188 2.70 -10.10 -5.32
C LEU A 188 1.41 -10.69 -5.86
N PHE A 189 0.36 -10.79 -5.06
CA PHE A 189 -0.93 -11.36 -5.46
C PHE A 189 -2.08 -10.46 -5.05
N ALA A 190 -3.12 -10.42 -5.89
CA ALA A 190 -4.45 -10.05 -5.42
C ALA A 190 -5.04 -11.24 -4.65
N SER A 191 -5.84 -10.99 -3.62
CA SER A 191 -6.41 -12.06 -2.78
C SER A 191 -7.05 -13.22 -3.57
N GLY A 192 -7.90 -12.91 -4.56
CA GLY A 192 -8.54 -13.92 -5.40
C GLY A 192 -7.58 -14.61 -6.40
N GLU A 193 -6.45 -14.00 -6.72
CA GLU A 193 -5.38 -14.68 -7.47
C GLU A 193 -4.68 -15.71 -6.58
N TYR A 194 -4.35 -15.33 -5.35
CA TYR A 194 -3.69 -16.20 -4.37
C TYR A 194 -4.55 -17.40 -3.99
N SER A 195 -5.85 -17.21 -3.73
CA SER A 195 -6.78 -18.32 -3.43
C SER A 195 -6.83 -19.35 -4.56
N ARG A 196 -6.91 -18.91 -5.83
CA ARG A 196 -6.94 -19.81 -6.99
C ARG A 196 -5.62 -20.56 -7.20
N MET A 197 -4.49 -19.96 -6.82
CA MET A 197 -3.20 -20.63 -6.85
C MET A 197 -3.18 -21.78 -5.84
N LEU A 198 -3.59 -21.51 -4.59
CA LEU A 198 -3.66 -22.54 -3.54
C LEU A 198 -4.65 -23.67 -3.88
N GLU A 199 -5.80 -23.35 -4.46
CA GLU A 199 -6.78 -24.35 -4.91
C GLU A 199 -6.16 -25.32 -5.92
N ARG A 200 -5.38 -24.82 -6.88
CA ARG A 200 -4.70 -25.66 -7.87
C ARG A 200 -3.61 -26.54 -7.26
N GLU A 201 -2.81 -25.98 -6.35
CA GLU A 201 -1.78 -26.76 -5.64
C GLU A 201 -2.39 -27.89 -4.81
N TRP A 202 -3.60 -27.70 -4.28
CA TRP A 202 -4.30 -28.74 -3.53
C TRP A 202 -4.91 -29.83 -4.42
N GLU A 203 -5.29 -29.52 -5.66
CA GLU A 203 -5.76 -30.50 -6.64
C GLU A 203 -4.63 -31.42 -7.16
N GLU A 204 -3.37 -31.01 -6.99
CA GLU A 204 -2.18 -31.76 -7.41
C GLU A 204 -1.61 -32.70 -6.32
N ILE A 205 -2.20 -32.71 -5.12
CA ILE A 205 -1.81 -33.56 -3.97
C ILE A 205 -2.76 -34.75 -3.81
#